data_AF-A0A063Y1B3-F1
#
_entry.id   AF-A0A063Y1B3-F1
#
_cell.length_a   1.000
_cell.length_b   1.000
_cell.length_c   1.000
_cell.angle_alpha   90.00
_cell.angle_beta   90.00
_cell.angle_gamma   90.00
#
_symmetry.space_group_name_H-M   'P 1'
#
loop_
_entity.id
_entity.type
_entity.pdbx_description
1 polymer ?
#
loop_
_entity_poly.entity_id
_entity_poly.type
_entity_poly.pdbx_seq_one_letter_code
_entity_poly.pdbx_strand_id
1 'polypeptide(L)'
;MGRNSNTHQAVFKAADALLEQGVRPTQQNVRDMIGSGSITTINRALGDWWSTLSERLNRRQEHPDLPEPVLRLANQTWDRALAYADNRFQEQSRVYTERITALEAALGKAEQAGGQALIELQRDYQALLQRHAGLLEEVRQQNLAQQQLEERLFRTQGRLESAERELQQARQLDGGNLQQSDEVIEYRVKIRIQEEEIARLKKQNADLQSDNAGLRRKLAEAEASSLEQRHQLELIKARYSS
;
A
#
# COMPACT_ATOMS: atom_id res chain seq x y z
N MET A 1 -28.52 76.85 -64.69
CA MET A 1 -27.24 76.19 -64.34
C MET A 1 -27.46 75.33 -63.12
N GLY A 2 -27.16 74.02 -63.16
CA GLY A 2 -27.48 73.11 -62.05
C GLY A 2 -27.29 71.60 -62.29
N ARG A 3 -26.59 71.17 -63.36
CA ARG A 3 -26.37 69.74 -63.65
C ARG A 3 -25.04 69.19 -63.13
N ASN A 4 -24.01 70.03 -63.00
CA ASN A 4 -22.65 69.57 -62.69
C ASN A 4 -22.43 69.19 -61.21
N SER A 5 -23.14 69.84 -60.28
CA SER A 5 -23.03 69.53 -58.84
C SER A 5 -23.66 68.17 -58.49
N ASN A 6 -24.76 67.81 -59.16
CA ASN A 6 -25.41 66.51 -58.95
C ASN A 6 -24.56 65.35 -59.49
N THR A 7 -23.89 65.53 -60.63
CA THR A 7 -22.97 64.52 -61.19
C THR A 7 -21.74 64.31 -60.30
N HIS A 8 -21.17 65.37 -59.71
CA HIS A 8 -20.01 65.27 -58.82
C HIS A 8 -20.34 64.47 -57.55
N GLN A 9 -21.47 64.77 -56.91
CA GLN A 9 -21.93 64.02 -55.73
C GLN A 9 -22.27 62.56 -56.06
N ALA A 10 -22.85 62.30 -57.24
CA ALA A 10 -23.08 60.93 -57.70
C ALA A 10 -21.78 60.15 -57.90
N VAL A 11 -20.73 60.79 -58.45
CA VAL A 11 -19.38 60.20 -58.61
C VAL A 11 -18.75 59.85 -57.27
N PHE A 12 -18.88 60.71 -56.25
CA PHE A 12 -18.38 60.42 -54.91
C PHE A 12 -19.06 59.22 -54.28
N LYS A 13 -20.41 59.20 -54.29
CA LYS A 13 -21.18 58.05 -53.78
C LYS A 13 -20.86 56.76 -54.52
N ALA A 14 -20.67 56.85 -55.84
CA ALA A 14 -20.32 55.71 -56.66
C ALA A 14 -18.90 55.19 -56.37
N ALA A 15 -17.94 56.10 -56.18
CA ALA A 15 -16.58 55.73 -55.84
C ALA A 15 -16.50 55.10 -54.44
N ASP A 16 -17.24 55.63 -53.46
CA ASP A 16 -17.34 55.03 -52.12
C ASP A 16 -17.93 53.62 -52.18
N ALA A 17 -19.05 53.42 -52.90
CA ALA A 17 -19.68 52.10 -53.01
C ALA A 17 -18.81 51.06 -53.73
N LEU A 18 -18.05 51.48 -54.76
CA LEU A 18 -17.08 50.60 -55.44
C LEU A 18 -15.92 50.22 -54.50
N LEU A 19 -15.42 51.20 -53.74
CA LEU A 19 -14.35 50.95 -52.78
C LEU A 19 -14.79 49.99 -51.66
N GLU A 20 -16.02 50.13 -51.15
CA GLU A 20 -16.60 49.19 -50.16
C GLU A 20 -16.70 47.76 -50.71
N GLN A 21 -16.93 47.60 -52.01
CA GLN A 21 -16.96 46.30 -52.68
C GLN A 21 -15.57 45.76 -53.05
N GLY A 22 -14.50 46.47 -52.68
CA GLY A 22 -13.12 46.09 -53.01
C GLY A 22 -12.74 46.30 -54.48
N VAL A 23 -13.58 47.00 -55.25
CA VAL A 23 -13.35 47.30 -56.67
C VAL A 23 -12.77 48.70 -56.80
N ARG A 24 -11.67 48.85 -57.54
CA ARG A 24 -11.07 50.17 -57.76
C ARG A 24 -12.04 51.11 -58.51
N PRO A 25 -12.35 52.29 -57.96
CA PRO A 25 -13.17 53.28 -58.68
C PRO A 25 -12.41 53.82 -59.89
N THR A 26 -12.76 53.32 -61.07
CA THR A 26 -12.26 53.82 -62.36
C THR A 26 -13.34 54.62 -63.05
N GLN A 27 -12.95 55.50 -63.99
CA GLN A 27 -13.90 56.32 -64.74
C GLN A 27 -14.97 55.49 -65.46
N GLN A 28 -14.60 54.30 -65.93
CA GLN A 28 -15.50 53.36 -66.59
C GLN A 28 -16.52 52.76 -65.61
N ASN A 29 -16.06 52.19 -64.50
CA ASN A 29 -16.94 51.55 -63.52
C ASN A 29 -17.89 52.56 -62.85
N VAL A 30 -17.40 53.78 -62.61
CA VAL A 30 -18.23 54.86 -62.06
C VAL A 30 -19.27 55.34 -63.09
N ARG A 31 -18.89 55.43 -64.37
CA ARG A 31 -19.83 55.78 -65.45
C ARG A 31 -20.91 54.71 -65.62
N ASP A 32 -20.53 53.44 -65.56
CA ASP A 32 -21.45 52.31 -65.69
C ASP A 32 -22.47 52.28 -64.53
N MET A 33 -22.06 52.73 -63.34
CA MET A 33 -22.95 52.77 -62.17
C MET A 33 -23.87 54.02 -62.10
N ILE A 34 -23.44 55.17 -62.61
CA ILE A 34 -24.24 56.41 -62.60
C ILE A 34 -25.08 56.57 -63.88
N GLY A 35 -24.68 55.90 -64.98
CA GLY A 35 -25.38 55.89 -66.26
C GLY A 35 -25.46 57.23 -66.99
N SER A 36 -24.85 58.29 -66.45
CA SER A 36 -24.94 59.65 -66.99
C SER A 36 -23.71 60.50 -66.62
N GLY A 37 -23.44 61.54 -67.42
CA GLY A 37 -22.28 62.43 -67.26
C GLY A 37 -21.19 62.17 -68.29
N SER A 38 -20.47 63.24 -68.68
CA SER A 38 -19.30 63.13 -69.55
C SER A 38 -18.14 62.48 -68.80
N ILE A 39 -17.37 61.62 -69.49
CA ILE A 39 -16.14 61.00 -68.95
C ILE A 39 -15.18 62.06 -68.39
N THR A 40 -15.10 63.24 -69.03
CA THR A 40 -14.25 64.35 -68.58
C THR A 40 -14.69 64.93 -67.23
N THR A 41 -16.00 64.97 -66.96
CA THR A 41 -16.56 65.44 -65.68
C THR A 41 -16.40 64.39 -64.59
N ILE A 42 -16.59 63.11 -64.92
CA ILE A 42 -16.38 61.98 -64.00
C ILE A 42 -14.91 61.91 -63.58
N ASN A 43 -13.97 62.05 -64.53
CA ASN A 43 -12.54 62.06 -64.24
C ASN A 43 -12.16 63.15 -63.22
N ARG A 44 -12.64 64.38 -63.42
CA ARG A 44 -12.37 65.48 -62.49
C ARG A 44 -12.90 65.19 -61.08
N ALA A 45 -14.16 64.76 -60.97
CA ALA A 45 -14.78 64.44 -59.68
C ALA A 45 -14.09 63.24 -58.99
N LEU A 46 -13.66 62.23 -59.76
CA LEU A 46 -12.91 61.10 -59.23
C LEU A 46 -11.53 61.51 -58.70
N GLY A 47 -10.87 62.48 -59.36
CA GLY A 47 -9.63 63.08 -58.86
C GLY A 47 -9.81 63.77 -57.51
N ASP A 48 -10.86 64.58 -57.35
CA ASP A 48 -11.19 65.24 -56.09
C ASP A 48 -11.49 64.22 -54.96
N TRP A 49 -12.18 63.13 -55.31
CA TRP A 49 -12.47 62.03 -54.39
C TRP A 49 -11.19 61.33 -53.91
N TRP A 50 -10.26 61.01 -54.82
CA TRP A 50 -8.97 60.41 -54.45
C TRP A 50 -8.15 61.31 -53.51
N SER A 51 -8.15 62.63 -53.75
CA SER A 51 -7.47 63.58 -52.87
C SER A 51 -8.09 63.60 -51.47
N THR A 52 -9.43 63.60 -51.40
CA THR A 52 -10.18 63.61 -50.14
C THR A 52 -9.96 62.30 -49.36
N LEU A 53 -9.90 61.16 -50.06
CA LEU A 53 -9.62 59.86 -49.46
C LEU A 53 -8.21 59.81 -48.87
N SER A 54 -7.23 60.33 -49.60
CA SER A 54 -5.82 60.38 -49.15
C SER A 54 -5.68 61.21 -47.88
N GLU A 55 -6.37 62.35 -47.78
CA GLU A 55 -6.37 63.21 -46.59
C GLU A 55 -7.01 62.53 -45.37
N ARG A 56 -8.12 61.80 -45.58
CA ARG A 56 -8.78 61.02 -44.51
C ARG A 56 -7.91 59.88 -43.99
N LEU A 57 -7.17 59.21 -44.87
CA LEU A 57 -6.27 58.12 -44.50
C LEU A 57 -5.07 58.64 -43.70
N ASN A 58 -4.48 59.76 -44.12
CA ASN A 58 -3.38 60.40 -43.39
C ASN A 58 -3.81 60.84 -41.98
N ARG A 59 -4.99 61.46 -41.82
CA ARG A 59 -5.51 61.85 -40.49
C ARG A 59 -5.75 60.69 -39.53
N ARG A 60 -6.03 59.47 -40.04
CA ARG A 60 -6.16 58.27 -39.18
C ARG A 60 -4.82 57.73 -38.70
N GLN A 61 -3.71 58.04 -39.38
CA GLN A 61 -2.38 57.64 -38.94
C GLN A 61 -1.78 58.60 -37.92
N GLU A 62 -2.39 59.78 -37.71
CA GLU A 62 -2.00 60.78 -36.71
C GLU A 62 -2.61 60.51 -35.31
N HIS A 63 -2.60 59.26 -34.83
CA HIS A 63 -2.90 59.01 -33.42
C HIS A 63 -1.63 59.28 -32.59
N PRO A 64 -1.66 60.20 -31.59
CA PRO A 64 -0.49 60.48 -30.77
C PRO A 64 -0.16 59.28 -29.88
N ASP A 65 1.14 59.04 -29.67
CA ASP A 65 1.65 58.05 -28.74
C ASP A 65 0.97 58.18 -27.36
N LEU A 66 0.79 57.03 -26.67
CA LEU A 66 0.20 56.98 -25.34
C LEU A 66 0.89 57.99 -24.41
N PRO A 67 0.14 58.84 -23.68
CA PRO A 67 0.75 59.81 -22.79
C PRO A 67 1.64 59.14 -21.73
N GLU A 68 2.85 59.68 -21.56
CA GLU A 68 3.86 59.22 -20.61
C GLU A 68 3.32 58.92 -19.18
N PRO A 69 2.39 59.70 -18.59
CA PRO A 69 1.80 59.35 -17.29
C PRO A 69 1.03 58.02 -17.27
N VAL A 70 0.39 57.65 -18.38
CA VAL A 70 -0.38 56.40 -18.51
C VAL A 70 0.57 55.22 -18.59
N LEU A 71 1.65 55.32 -19.38
CA LEU A 71 2.68 54.28 -19.47
C LEU A 71 3.35 54.02 -18.11
N ARG A 72 3.69 55.09 -17.37
CA ARG A 72 4.26 54.95 -16.02
C ARG A 72 3.31 54.24 -15.06
N LEU A 73 2.02 54.59 -15.08
CA LEU A 73 1.04 53.94 -14.20
C LEU A 73 0.84 52.47 -14.56
N ALA A 74 0.83 52.14 -15.85
CA ALA A 74 0.73 50.76 -16.33
C ALA A 74 1.94 49.92 -15.86
N ASN A 75 3.16 50.42 -16.03
CA ASN A 75 4.39 49.76 -15.56
C ASN A 75 4.40 49.57 -14.04
N GLN A 76 4.05 50.61 -13.26
CA GLN A 76 3.96 50.49 -11.80
C GLN A 76 2.91 49.46 -11.36
N THR A 77 1.79 49.37 -12.07
CA THR A 77 0.74 48.39 -11.77
C THR A 77 1.22 46.98 -12.10
N TRP A 78 1.92 46.81 -13.21
CA TRP A 78 2.54 45.54 -13.61
C TRP A 78 3.59 45.07 -12.60
N ASP A 79 4.51 45.95 -12.21
CA ASP A 79 5.57 45.63 -11.23
C ASP A 79 4.97 45.22 -9.88
N ARG A 80 3.91 45.92 -9.43
CA ARG A 80 3.18 45.56 -8.20
C ARG A 80 2.47 44.21 -8.32
N ALA A 81 1.85 43.93 -9.47
CA ALA A 81 1.21 42.65 -9.72
C ALA A 81 2.23 41.51 -9.73
N LEU A 82 3.40 41.72 -10.33
CA LEU A 82 4.49 40.75 -10.35
C LEU A 82 5.06 40.51 -8.94
N ALA A 83 5.30 41.58 -8.17
CA ALA A 83 5.77 41.47 -6.79
C ALA A 83 4.75 40.74 -5.89
N TYR A 84 3.45 40.99 -6.08
CA TYR A 84 2.39 40.27 -5.38
C TYR A 84 2.35 38.78 -5.76
N ALA A 85 2.50 38.47 -7.05
CA ALA A 85 2.53 37.09 -7.53
C ALA A 85 3.75 36.33 -7.00
N ASP A 86 4.93 36.95 -7.01
CA ASP A 86 6.17 36.35 -6.50
C ASP A 86 6.07 36.11 -4.98
N ASN A 87 5.59 37.08 -4.20
CA ASN A 87 5.38 36.91 -2.77
C ASN A 87 4.40 35.75 -2.48
N ARG A 88 3.27 35.69 -3.20
CA ARG A 88 2.30 34.59 -3.07
C ARG A 88 2.89 33.25 -3.46
N PHE A 89 3.70 33.19 -4.51
CA PHE A 89 4.39 31.98 -4.95
C PHE A 89 5.39 31.50 -3.90
N GLN A 90 6.21 32.40 -3.34
CA GLN A 90 7.17 32.08 -2.28
C GLN A 90 6.46 31.56 -1.02
N GLU A 91 5.36 32.18 -0.62
CA GLU A 91 4.57 31.73 0.53
C GLU A 91 3.99 30.33 0.29
N GLN A 92 3.39 30.09 -0.89
CA GLN A 92 2.89 28.76 -1.24
C GLN A 92 4.02 27.73 -1.31
N SER A 93 5.16 28.08 -1.89
CA SER A 93 6.32 27.20 -1.96
C SER A 93 6.81 26.80 -0.58
N ARG A 94 6.87 27.75 0.37
CA ARG A 94 7.24 27.47 1.77
C ARG A 94 6.27 26.48 2.41
N VAL A 95 4.97 26.74 2.30
CA VAL A 95 3.93 25.83 2.84
C VAL A 95 4.03 24.43 2.24
N TYR A 96 4.26 24.31 0.92
CA TYR A 96 4.44 23.01 0.28
C TYR A 96 5.71 22.31 0.74
N THR A 97 6.84 23.02 0.84
CA THR A 97 8.10 22.46 1.34
C THR A 97 7.97 21.98 2.79
N GLU A 98 7.33 22.76 3.66
CA GLU A 98 7.05 22.36 5.05
C GLU A 98 6.14 21.13 5.09
N ARG A 99 5.12 21.07 4.23
CA ARG A 99 4.21 19.92 4.17
C ARG A 99 4.90 18.67 3.65
N ILE A 100 5.75 18.78 2.63
CA ILE A 100 6.54 17.67 2.09
C ILE A 100 7.50 17.14 3.16
N THR A 101 8.27 18.02 3.79
CA THR A 101 9.21 17.60 4.85
C THR A 101 8.50 16.97 6.05
N ALA A 102 7.32 17.47 6.43
CA ALA A 102 6.49 16.86 7.47
C ALA A 102 5.97 15.47 7.06
N LEU A 103 5.55 15.29 5.81
CA LEU A 103 5.10 14.00 5.28
C LEU A 103 6.25 12.99 5.18
N GLU A 104 7.42 13.40 4.72
CA GLU A 104 8.63 12.58 4.67
C GLU A 104 9.06 12.13 6.06
N ALA A 105 9.04 13.04 7.05
CA ALA A 105 9.34 12.70 8.43
C ALA A 105 8.30 11.74 9.04
N ALA A 106 7.02 11.91 8.70
CA ALA A 106 5.96 11.01 9.14
C ALA A 106 6.09 9.61 8.50
N LEU A 107 6.39 9.55 7.21
CA LEU A 107 6.64 8.32 6.47
C LEU A 107 7.85 7.58 7.04
N GLY A 108 8.98 8.27 7.25
CA GLY A 108 10.18 7.66 7.81
C GLY A 108 9.95 7.11 9.23
N LYS A 109 9.16 7.79 10.07
CA LYS A 109 8.76 7.25 11.38
C LYS A 109 7.87 6.02 11.26
N ALA A 110 6.92 6.02 10.33
CA ALA A 110 6.04 4.89 10.11
C ALA A 110 6.79 3.66 9.58
N GLU A 111 7.74 3.86 8.65
CA GLU A 111 8.62 2.80 8.13
C GLU A 111 9.53 2.23 9.23
N GLN A 112 10.12 3.08 10.06
CA GLN A 112 10.94 2.64 11.19
C GLN A 112 10.13 1.85 12.22
N ALA A 113 8.96 2.35 12.61
CA ALA A 113 8.07 1.66 13.54
C ALA A 113 7.58 0.31 12.95
N GLY A 114 7.24 0.28 11.67
CA GLY A 114 6.85 -0.94 10.96
C GLY A 114 7.99 -1.96 10.87
N GLY A 115 9.20 -1.51 10.55
CA GLY A 115 10.40 -2.34 10.51
C GLY A 115 10.75 -2.92 11.88
N GLN A 116 10.65 -2.13 12.96
CA GLN A 116 10.85 -2.60 14.33
C GLN A 116 9.80 -3.65 14.72
N ALA A 117 8.52 -3.39 14.46
CA ALA A 117 7.44 -4.35 14.74
C ALA A 117 7.62 -5.68 13.98
N LEU A 118 8.13 -5.64 12.75
CA LEU A 118 8.42 -6.85 11.97
C LEU A 118 9.59 -7.65 12.58
N ILE A 119 10.66 -6.98 13.02
CA ILE A 119 11.81 -7.62 13.67
C ILE A 119 11.38 -8.26 14.99
N GLU A 120 10.60 -7.55 15.82
CA GLU A 120 10.07 -8.07 17.08
C GLU A 120 9.20 -9.31 16.84
N LEU A 121 8.25 -9.24 15.90
CA LEU A 121 7.39 -10.38 15.60
C LEU A 121 8.16 -11.58 15.04
N GLN A 122 9.19 -11.35 14.22
CA GLN A 122 10.06 -12.41 13.73
C GLN A 122 10.84 -13.07 14.88
N ARG A 123 11.32 -12.28 15.86
CA ARG A 123 12.02 -12.79 17.04
C ARG A 123 11.10 -13.64 17.90
N ASP A 124 9.88 -13.17 18.15
CA ASP A 124 8.87 -13.92 18.92
C ASP A 124 8.52 -15.24 18.24
N TYR A 125 8.34 -15.22 16.92
CA TYR A 125 8.10 -16.43 16.14
C TYR A 125 9.27 -17.43 16.23
N GLN A 126 10.51 -16.96 16.14
CA GLN A 126 11.69 -17.82 16.31
C GLN A 126 11.76 -18.43 17.72
N ALA A 127 11.47 -17.66 18.76
CA ALA A 127 11.43 -18.16 20.13
C ALA A 127 10.33 -19.22 20.31
N LEU A 128 9.16 -19.02 19.70
CA LEU A 128 8.07 -19.99 19.73
C LEU A 128 8.45 -21.30 19.01
N LEU A 129 9.11 -21.23 17.86
CA LEU A 129 9.62 -22.41 17.15
C LEU A 129 10.64 -23.19 17.97
N GLN A 130 11.56 -22.51 18.67
CA GLN A 130 12.51 -23.17 19.55
C GLN A 130 11.81 -23.89 20.71
N ARG A 131 10.79 -23.26 21.30
CA ARG A 131 9.97 -23.87 22.35
C ARG A 131 9.21 -25.09 21.84
N HIS A 132 8.64 -25.02 20.64
CA HIS A 132 7.95 -26.14 19.99
C HIS A 132 8.90 -27.32 19.74
N ALA A 133 10.10 -27.05 19.21
CA ALA A 133 11.13 -28.08 19.03
C ALA A 133 11.55 -28.73 20.36
N GLY A 134 11.69 -27.94 21.43
CA GLY A 134 11.97 -28.46 22.78
C GLY A 134 10.87 -29.39 23.29
N LEU A 135 9.60 -28.98 23.16
CA LEU A 135 8.46 -29.80 23.57
C LEU A 135 8.37 -31.11 22.78
N LEU A 136 8.67 -31.09 21.48
CA LEU A 136 8.72 -32.32 20.66
C LEU A 136 9.76 -33.31 21.18
N GLU A 137 10.96 -32.83 21.53
CA GLU A 137 12.01 -33.70 22.06
C GLU A 137 11.64 -34.22 23.46
N GLU A 138 11.02 -33.40 24.32
CA GLU A 138 10.51 -33.85 25.62
C GLU A 138 9.46 -34.96 25.47
N VAL A 139 8.49 -34.80 24.56
CA VAL A 139 7.49 -35.84 24.25
C VAL A 139 8.18 -37.10 23.74
N ARG A 140 9.19 -36.98 22.87
CA ARG A 140 9.95 -38.13 22.37
C ARG A 140 10.69 -38.87 23.48
N GLN A 141 11.34 -38.14 24.38
CA GLN A 141 12.06 -38.70 25.53
C GLN A 141 11.10 -39.38 26.51
N GLN A 142 9.95 -38.78 26.82
CA GLN A 142 8.95 -39.41 27.68
C GLN A 142 8.33 -40.67 27.07
N ASN A 143 8.07 -40.68 25.76
CA ASN A 143 7.59 -41.90 25.08
C ASN A 143 8.61 -43.05 25.19
N LEU A 144 9.90 -42.76 25.02
CA LEU A 144 10.97 -43.76 25.19
C LEU A 144 11.06 -44.26 26.64
N ALA A 145 10.97 -43.37 27.62
CA ALA A 145 10.98 -43.74 29.03
C ALA A 145 9.76 -44.62 29.39
N GLN A 146 8.59 -44.31 28.83
CA GLN A 146 7.38 -45.12 28.99
C GLN A 146 7.58 -46.54 28.42
N GLN A 147 8.11 -46.66 27.20
CA GLN A 147 8.40 -47.97 26.59
C GLN A 147 9.37 -48.80 27.45
N GLN A 148 10.41 -48.17 28.00
CA GLN A 148 11.34 -48.85 28.89
C GLN A 148 10.69 -49.35 30.19
N LEU A 149 9.75 -48.59 30.75
CA LEU A 149 8.98 -49.02 31.92
C LEU A 149 8.01 -50.15 31.58
N GLU A 150 7.35 -50.10 30.43
CA GLU A 150 6.48 -51.18 29.93
C GLU A 150 7.28 -52.48 29.76
N GLU A 151 8.48 -52.42 29.18
CA GLU A 151 9.36 -53.58 29.08
C GLU A 151 9.78 -54.13 30.46
N ARG A 152 10.13 -53.26 31.42
CA ARG A 152 10.48 -53.69 32.79
C ARG A 152 9.29 -54.33 33.50
N LEU A 153 8.10 -53.77 33.31
CA LEU A 153 6.85 -54.30 33.85
C LEU A 153 6.56 -55.69 33.26
N PHE A 154 6.69 -55.85 31.94
CA PHE A 154 6.52 -57.15 31.28
C PHE A 154 7.52 -58.19 31.79
N ARG A 155 8.81 -57.82 31.92
CA ARG A 155 9.84 -58.72 32.45
C ARG A 155 9.60 -59.11 33.90
N THR A 156 9.16 -58.19 34.75
CA THR A 156 8.85 -58.47 36.17
C THR A 156 7.59 -59.31 36.33
N GLN A 157 6.57 -59.09 35.50
CA GLN A 157 5.40 -59.98 35.40
C GLN A 157 5.80 -61.41 35.00
N GLY A 158 6.65 -61.56 33.98
CA GLY A 158 7.13 -62.91 33.60
C GLY A 158 7.90 -63.62 34.73
N ARG A 159 8.65 -62.87 35.55
CA ARG A 159 9.34 -63.42 36.74
C ARG A 159 8.34 -63.81 37.84
N LEU A 160 7.29 -63.02 38.04
CA LEU A 160 6.19 -63.35 38.96
C LEU A 160 5.50 -64.64 38.56
N GLU A 161 5.08 -64.76 37.30
CA GLU A 161 4.43 -65.98 36.80
C GLU A 161 5.32 -67.22 36.93
N SER A 162 6.63 -67.06 36.73
CA SER A 162 7.59 -68.16 36.90
C SER A 162 7.70 -68.57 38.38
N ALA A 163 7.81 -67.61 39.29
CA ALA A 163 7.87 -67.87 40.73
C ALA A 163 6.56 -68.47 41.27
N GLU A 164 5.40 -68.05 40.75
CA GLU A 164 4.09 -68.64 41.07
C GLU A 164 4.00 -70.11 40.62
N ARG A 165 4.49 -70.43 39.42
CA ARG A 165 4.54 -71.81 38.92
C ARG A 165 5.47 -72.67 39.77
N GLU A 166 6.65 -72.18 40.13
CA GLU A 166 7.60 -72.88 41.01
C GLU A 166 7.00 -73.13 42.39
N LEU A 167 6.33 -72.13 42.99
CA LEU A 167 5.60 -72.30 44.25
C LEU A 167 4.50 -73.36 44.13
N GLN A 168 3.76 -73.39 43.02
CA GLN A 168 2.70 -74.36 42.78
C GLN A 168 3.27 -75.79 42.66
N GLN A 169 4.41 -75.95 41.98
CA GLN A 169 5.10 -77.24 41.86
C GLN A 169 5.64 -77.71 43.22
N ALA A 170 6.30 -76.83 43.98
CA ALA A 170 6.80 -77.15 45.33
C ALA A 170 5.68 -77.62 46.26
N ARG A 171 4.50 -76.97 46.19
CA ARG A 171 3.31 -77.42 46.92
C ARG A 171 2.79 -78.79 46.49
N GLN A 172 2.89 -79.15 45.20
CA GLN A 172 2.42 -80.45 44.72
C GLN A 172 3.34 -81.60 45.13
N LEU A 173 4.63 -81.35 45.24
CA LEU A 173 5.64 -82.37 45.58
C LEU A 173 5.69 -82.70 47.09
N ASP A 174 5.37 -81.75 47.97
CA ASP A 174 5.65 -81.86 49.42
C ASP A 174 4.50 -82.41 50.30
N GLY A 175 3.43 -82.95 49.70
CA GLY A 175 2.53 -84.00 50.23
C GLY A 175 1.88 -83.96 51.64
N GLY A 176 2.16 -83.01 52.55
CA GLY A 176 1.52 -82.97 53.87
C GLY A 176 2.06 -81.99 54.92
N ASN A 177 3.31 -81.49 54.82
CA ASN A 177 3.91 -80.58 55.83
C ASN A 177 4.04 -79.10 55.36
N LEU A 178 3.27 -78.73 54.34
CA LEU A 178 3.51 -77.65 53.38
C LEU A 178 3.51 -76.20 53.91
N GLN A 179 3.00 -75.91 55.10
CA GLN A 179 2.82 -74.52 55.52
C GLN A 179 4.09 -73.90 56.13
N GLN A 180 5.08 -74.71 56.51
CA GLN A 180 6.29 -74.28 57.21
C GLN A 180 7.60 -74.70 56.53
N SER A 181 7.57 -75.25 55.31
CA SER A 181 8.80 -75.48 54.54
C SER A 181 9.44 -74.12 54.19
N ASP A 182 10.72 -73.96 54.53
CA ASP A 182 11.50 -72.74 54.29
C ASP A 182 11.46 -72.32 52.81
N GLU A 183 11.46 -73.29 51.88
CA GLU A 183 11.36 -73.03 50.43
C GLU A 183 10.03 -72.38 50.04
N VAL A 184 8.91 -72.88 50.60
CA VAL A 184 7.57 -72.32 50.34
C VAL A 184 7.46 -70.89 50.89
N ILE A 185 8.11 -70.60 52.01
CA ILE A 185 8.18 -69.26 52.59
C ILE A 185 9.02 -68.33 51.70
N GLU A 186 10.18 -68.78 51.23
CA GLU A 186 11.06 -68.02 50.34
C GLU A 186 10.34 -67.62 49.04
N TYR A 187 9.63 -68.56 48.41
CA TYR A 187 8.85 -68.29 47.20
C TYR A 187 7.72 -67.27 47.43
N ARG A 188 7.01 -67.35 48.56
CA ARG A 188 5.98 -66.37 48.92
C ARG A 188 6.57 -64.97 49.10
N VAL A 189 7.74 -64.86 49.72
CA VAL A 189 8.44 -63.57 49.88
C VAL A 189 8.88 -63.03 48.51
N LYS A 190 9.45 -63.87 47.63
CA LYS A 190 9.81 -63.46 46.25
C LYS A 190 8.61 -62.94 45.46
N ILE A 191 7.48 -63.67 45.49
CA ILE A 191 6.23 -63.26 44.84
C ILE A 191 5.77 -61.91 45.36
N ARG A 192 5.71 -61.73 46.69
CA ARG A 192 5.28 -60.46 47.29
C ARG A 192 6.17 -59.28 46.89
N ILE A 193 7.50 -59.47 46.90
CA ILE A 193 8.45 -58.43 46.46
C ILE A 193 8.21 -58.08 44.98
N GLN A 194 7.94 -59.07 44.14
CA GLN A 194 7.66 -58.86 42.71
C GLN A 194 6.31 -58.17 42.48
N GLU A 195 5.27 -58.51 43.25
CA GLU A 195 3.97 -57.83 43.22
C GLU A 195 4.09 -56.34 43.62
N GLU A 196 4.85 -56.05 44.69
CA GLU A 196 5.12 -54.69 45.14
C GLU A 196 5.88 -53.88 44.07
N GLU A 197 6.88 -54.48 43.42
CA GLU A 197 7.63 -53.83 42.32
C GLU A 197 6.75 -53.63 41.07
N ILE A 198 5.89 -54.58 40.70
CA ILE A 198 4.92 -54.41 39.61
C ILE A 198 3.94 -53.28 39.91
N ALA A 199 3.43 -53.20 41.14
CA ALA A 199 2.54 -52.11 41.56
C ALA A 199 3.25 -50.75 41.45
N ARG A 200 4.52 -50.67 41.87
CA ARG A 200 5.35 -49.48 41.76
C ARG A 200 5.59 -49.07 40.30
N LEU A 201 5.98 -50.01 39.44
CA LEU A 201 6.20 -49.76 38.02
C LEU A 201 4.91 -49.34 37.29
N LYS A 202 3.77 -49.97 37.62
CA LYS A 202 2.44 -49.57 37.12
C LYS A 202 2.11 -48.13 37.47
N LYS A 203 2.34 -47.73 38.72
CA LYS A 203 2.13 -46.36 39.16
C LYS A 203 3.02 -45.37 38.40
N GLN A 204 4.31 -45.65 38.29
CA GLN A 204 5.24 -44.81 37.52
C GLN A 204 4.86 -44.68 36.05
N ASN A 205 4.36 -45.75 35.44
CA ASN A 205 3.88 -45.73 34.06
C ASN A 205 2.62 -44.87 33.92
N ALA A 206 1.65 -45.00 34.83
CA ALA A 206 0.44 -44.17 34.83
C ALA A 206 0.77 -42.67 34.99
N ASP A 207 1.70 -42.33 35.89
CA ASP A 207 2.17 -40.95 36.10
C ASP A 207 2.80 -40.40 34.80
N LEU A 208 3.70 -41.15 34.17
CA LEU A 208 4.32 -40.75 32.89
C LEU A 208 3.32 -40.66 31.74
N GLN A 209 2.33 -41.55 31.67
CA GLN A 209 1.26 -41.47 30.67
C GLN A 209 0.44 -40.19 30.82
N SER A 210 0.14 -39.78 32.06
CA SER A 210 -0.52 -38.52 32.35
C SER A 210 0.33 -37.32 31.94
N ASP A 211 1.62 -37.32 32.28
CA ASP A 211 2.56 -36.26 31.90
C ASP A 211 2.69 -36.14 30.37
N ASN A 212 2.78 -37.26 29.68
CA ASN A 212 2.90 -37.32 28.22
C ASN A 212 1.62 -36.81 27.54
N ALA A 213 0.44 -37.16 28.07
CA ALA A 213 -0.82 -36.57 27.63
C ALA A 213 -0.86 -35.05 27.85
N GLY A 214 -0.30 -34.57 28.96
CA GLY A 214 -0.14 -33.14 29.25
C GLY A 214 0.80 -32.43 28.27
N LEU A 215 1.96 -33.01 27.97
CA LEU A 215 2.91 -32.47 26.99
C LEU A 215 2.32 -32.43 25.58
N ARG A 216 1.60 -33.47 25.16
CA ARG A 216 0.93 -33.50 23.85
C ARG A 216 -0.12 -32.39 23.71
N ARG A 217 -0.85 -32.05 24.79
CA ARG A 217 -1.76 -30.89 24.79
C ARG A 217 -1.00 -29.57 24.64
N LYS A 218 0.06 -29.37 25.43
CA LYS A 218 0.92 -28.17 25.32
C LYS A 218 1.53 -28.04 23.92
N LEU A 219 1.89 -29.16 23.29
CA LEU A 219 2.40 -29.19 21.93
C LEU A 219 1.33 -28.71 20.94
N ALA A 220 0.10 -29.23 21.02
CA ALA A 220 -0.99 -28.81 20.15
C ALA A 220 -1.32 -27.31 20.32
N GLU A 221 -1.29 -26.79 21.55
CA GLU A 221 -1.45 -25.35 21.83
C GLU A 221 -0.30 -24.51 21.24
N ALA A 222 0.94 -25.00 21.34
CA ALA A 222 2.10 -24.36 20.73
C ALA A 222 2.03 -24.35 19.20
N GLU A 223 1.49 -25.40 18.58
CA GLU A 223 1.26 -25.47 17.13
C GLU A 223 0.22 -24.46 16.66
N ALA A 224 -0.90 -24.36 17.37
CA ALA A 224 -1.95 -23.40 17.07
C ALA A 224 -1.43 -21.95 17.14
N SER A 225 -0.73 -21.61 18.23
CA SER A 225 -0.14 -20.26 18.38
C SER A 225 0.92 -19.94 17.31
N SER A 226 1.71 -20.93 16.87
CA SER A 226 2.70 -20.75 15.81
C SER A 226 2.04 -20.46 14.46
N LEU A 227 0.94 -21.13 14.14
CA LEU A 227 0.16 -20.88 12.93
C LEU A 227 -0.46 -19.47 12.94
N GLU A 228 -1.00 -19.04 14.09
CA GLU A 228 -1.55 -17.68 14.26
C GLU A 228 -0.48 -16.61 14.05
N GLN A 229 0.69 -16.75 14.69
CA GLN A 229 1.80 -15.80 14.53
C GLN A 229 2.33 -15.76 13.09
N ARG A 230 2.40 -16.91 12.41
CA ARG A 230 2.77 -16.96 10.99
C ARG A 230 1.76 -16.19 10.12
N HIS A 231 0.46 -16.34 10.39
CA HIS A 231 -0.56 -15.60 9.66
C HIS A 231 -0.43 -14.09 9.90
N GLN A 232 -0.18 -13.66 11.14
CA GLN A 232 0.06 -12.26 11.47
C GLN A 232 1.28 -11.69 10.73
N LEU A 233 2.39 -12.45 10.64
CA LEU A 233 3.57 -12.05 9.87
C LEU A 233 3.23 -11.83 8.38
N GLU A 234 2.45 -12.71 7.77
CA GLU A 234 2.03 -12.56 6.37
C GLU A 234 1.13 -11.34 6.17
N LEU A 235 0.19 -11.07 7.08
CA LEU A 235 -0.67 -9.87 7.03
C LEU A 235 0.16 -8.58 7.13
N ILE A 236 1.13 -8.55 8.05
CA ILE A 236 2.02 -7.39 8.21
C ILE A 236 2.85 -7.19 6.96
N LYS A 237 3.46 -8.25 6.40
CA LYS A 237 4.20 -8.17 5.14
C LYS A 237 3.34 -7.66 3.99
N ALA A 238 2.12 -8.17 3.83
CA ALA A 238 1.21 -7.75 2.78
C ALA A 238 0.83 -6.26 2.90
N ARG A 239 0.67 -5.76 4.14
CA ARG A 239 0.37 -4.34 4.41
C ARG A 239 1.52 -3.40 4.04
N TYR A 240 2.77 -3.87 4.11
CA TYR A 240 3.95 -3.08 3.78
C TYR A 240 4.48 -3.31 2.35
N SER A 241 3.92 -4.26 1.60
CA SER A 241 4.28 -4.50 0.19
C SER A 241 3.30 -3.86 -0.82
N SER A 242 2.26 -3.15 -0.36
CA SER A 242 1.33 -2.35 -1.18
C SER A 242 1.58 -0.87 -0.94
#